data_AF-A0A960ZLM5-F1
#
_entry.id   AF-A0A960ZLM5-F1
#
_cell.length_a   1.000
_cell.length_b   1.000
_cell.length_c   1.000
_cell.angle_alpha   90.00
_cell.angle_beta   90.00
_cell.angle_gamma   90.00
#
_symmetry.space_group_name_H-M   'P 1'
#
loop_
_entity.id
_entity.type
_entity.pdbx_description
1 polymer ?
#
loop_
_entity_poly.entity_id
_entity_poly.type
_entity_poly.pdbx_seq_one_letter_code
_entity_poly.pdbx_strand_id
1 'polypeptide(L)'
;MKTAFLIDSMSRKAGGVQLSLQCLSRALVERGELGRVFSVKDEHSEADLAGWDPVPVSLSPSLGPRRFGYAPDMTRELEGFSPDLVEVHGLWTYTSRVSQRWHR
;
A
#
# COMPACT_ATOMS: atom_id res chain seq x y z
N MET A 1 7.10 -15.99 1.12
CA MET A 1 7.16 -15.05 -0.02
C MET A 1 6.96 -13.64 0.52
N LYS A 2 7.59 -12.63 -0.09
CA LYS A 2 7.39 -11.23 0.25
C LYS A 2 6.35 -10.63 -0.69
N THR A 3 5.21 -10.23 -0.15
CA THR A 3 4.13 -9.62 -0.93
C THR A 3 4.00 -8.14 -0.55
N ALA A 4 4.07 -7.28 -1.55
CA ALA A 4 3.79 -5.85 -1.40
C ALA A 4 2.40 -5.52 -1.93
N PHE A 5 1.56 -4.96 -1.06
CA PHE A 5 0.24 -4.46 -1.42
C PHE A 5 0.29 -2.96 -1.63
N LEU A 6 0.08 -2.49 -2.86
CA LEU A 6 0.02 -1.07 -3.18
C LEU A 6 -1.42 -0.60 -3.16
N ILE A 7 -1.75 0.40 -2.35
CA ILE A 7 -3.07 1.03 -2.29
C ILE A 7 -2.92 2.55 -2.33
N ASP A 8 -3.87 3.26 -2.94
CA ASP A 8 -3.85 4.72 -3.01
C ASP A 8 -4.13 5.36 -1.65
N SER A 9 -4.98 4.72 -0.83
CA SER A 9 -5.29 5.11 0.54
C SER A 9 -5.48 3.88 1.42
N MET A 10 -4.69 3.76 2.49
CA MET A 10 -4.87 2.73 3.52
C MET A 10 -5.94 3.08 4.56
N SER A 11 -6.59 4.24 4.43
CA SER A 11 -7.63 4.70 5.35
C SER A 11 -9.04 4.46 4.80
N ARG A 12 -10.05 4.81 5.60
CA ARG A 12 -11.48 4.75 5.24
C ARG A 12 -11.81 5.50 3.94
N LYS A 13 -10.94 6.42 3.51
CA LYS A 13 -11.07 7.17 2.25
C LYS A 13 -11.07 6.28 1.01
N ALA A 14 -10.52 5.06 1.10
CA ALA A 14 -10.55 4.09 0.01
C ALA A 14 -11.91 3.44 -0.24
N GLY A 15 -12.97 3.87 0.45
CA GLY A 15 -14.35 3.50 0.10
C GLY A 15 -14.64 2.00 0.21
N GLY A 16 -13.98 1.30 1.14
CA GLY A 16 -14.17 -0.13 1.38
C GLY A 16 -13.04 -1.03 0.84
N VAL A 17 -12.24 -0.56 -0.12
CA VAL A 17 -11.07 -1.31 -0.63
C VAL A 17 -10.07 -1.60 0.49
N GLN A 18 -9.89 -0.64 1.40
CA GLN A 18 -9.11 -0.82 2.64
C GLN A 18 -9.53 -2.09 3.40
N LEU A 19 -10.83 -2.28 3.66
CA LEU A 19 -11.33 -3.38 4.48
C LEU A 19 -11.04 -4.74 3.82
N SER A 20 -11.26 -4.84 2.51
CA SER A 20 -10.92 -6.05 1.75
C SER A 20 -9.43 -6.35 1.82
N LEU A 21 -8.58 -5.33 1.67
CA LEU A 21 -7.13 -5.49 1.72
C LEU A 21 -6.64 -5.84 3.12
N GLN A 22 -7.19 -5.25 4.18
CA GLN A 22 -6.90 -5.62 5.56
C GLN A 22 -7.16 -7.10 5.82
N CYS A 23 -8.34 -7.59 5.45
CA CYS A 23 -8.69 -9.01 5.60
C CYS A 23 -7.73 -9.93 4.82
N LEU A 24 -7.45 -9.61 3.56
CA LEU A 24 -6.56 -10.40 2.70
C LEU A 24 -5.13 -10.45 3.26
N SER A 25 -4.55 -9.27 3.51
CA SER A 25 -3.17 -9.13 3.97
C SER A 25 -2.97 -9.77 5.35
N ARG A 26 -3.93 -9.64 6.26
CA ARG A 26 -3.92 -10.31 7.56
C ARG A 26 -3.94 -11.83 7.41
N ALA A 27 -4.84 -12.37 6.59
CA ALA A 27 -4.95 -13.81 6.38
C ALA A 27 -3.65 -14.41 5.79
N LEU A 28 -2.92 -13.64 4.98
CA LEU A 28 -1.62 -14.05 4.45
C LEU A 28 -0.51 -14.00 5.51
N VAL A 29 -0.45 -12.93 6.30
CA VAL A 29 0.51 -12.82 7.42
C VAL A 29 0.28 -13.93 8.46
N GLU A 30 -0.97 -14.23 8.79
CA GLU A 30 -1.33 -15.34 9.71
C GLU A 30 -0.90 -16.72 9.17
N ARG A 31 -0.70 -16.86 7.85
CA ARG A 31 -0.17 -18.09 7.22
C ARG A 31 1.35 -18.12 7.12
N GLY A 32 2.03 -17.09 7.63
CA GLY A 32 3.49 -16.98 7.62
C GLY A 32 4.07 -16.23 6.42
N GLU A 33 3.24 -15.58 5.60
CA GLU A 33 3.73 -14.74 4.50
C GLU A 33 4.22 -13.38 5.01
N LEU A 34 5.25 -12.83 4.35
CA LEU A 34 5.78 -11.51 4.67
C LEU A 34 5.05 -10.44 3.84
N GLY A 35 3.89 -10.01 4.33
CA GLY A 35 3.10 -8.94 3.73
C GLY A 35 3.52 -7.54 4.19
N ARG A 36 3.51 -6.56 3.28
CA ARG A 36 3.61 -5.12 3.63
C ARG A 36 2.72 -4.29 2.73
N VAL A 37 2.02 -3.33 3.32
CA VAL A 37 1.16 -2.38 2.61
C VAL A 37 1.93 -1.10 2.36
N PHE A 38 1.82 -0.56 1.15
CA PHE A 38 2.38 0.74 0.77
C PHE A 38 1.24 1.65 0.34
N SER A 39 1.13 2.79 0.99
CA SER A 39 0.05 3.75 0.75
C SER A 39 0.55 5.18 0.75
N VAL A 40 -0.19 6.04 0.06
CA VAL A 40 -0.04 7.48 0.21
C VAL A 40 -0.65 7.91 1.55
N LYS A 41 -0.01 8.86 2.23
CA LYS A 41 -0.54 9.47 3.45
C LYS A 41 -1.71 10.42 3.14
N ASP A 42 -2.79 10.27 3.90
CA ASP A 42 -3.99 11.11 3.87
C ASP A 42 -4.40 11.58 5.28
N GLU A 43 -5.54 12.27 5.36
CA GLU A 43 -6.11 12.84 6.59
C GLU A 43 -6.60 11.82 7.62
N HIS A 44 -6.80 10.56 7.24
CA HIS A 44 -7.31 9.50 8.12
C HIS A 44 -6.27 8.42 8.42
N SER A 45 -5.10 8.47 7.78
CA SER A 45 -4.06 7.44 7.85
C SER A 45 -3.60 7.16 9.28
N GLU A 46 -3.41 8.19 10.11
CA GLU A 46 -2.95 8.02 11.50
C GLU A 46 -4.02 7.36 12.38
N ALA A 47 -5.29 7.75 12.20
CA ALA A 47 -6.40 7.22 12.98
C ALA A 47 -6.72 5.76 12.60
N ASP A 48 -6.56 5.40 11.32
CA ASP A 48 -6.90 4.09 10.80
C ASP A 48 -5.72 3.10 10.82
N LEU A 49 -4.50 3.55 11.17
CA LEU A 49 -3.28 2.74 11.21
C LEU A 49 -3.38 1.53 12.14
N ALA A 50 -4.01 1.68 13.31
CA ALA A 50 -4.17 0.60 14.27
C ALA A 50 -4.99 -0.58 13.72
N GLY A 51 -5.88 -0.33 12.75
CA GLY A 51 -6.69 -1.37 12.12
C GLY A 51 -5.91 -2.29 11.18
N TRP A 52 -4.63 -1.99 10.92
CA TRP A 52 -3.77 -2.80 10.06
C TRP A 52 -2.95 -3.85 10.82
N ASP A 53 -2.89 -3.82 12.15
CA ASP A 53 -2.17 -4.84 12.93
C ASP A 53 -2.68 -6.26 12.62
N PRO A 54 -1.81 -7.26 12.38
CA PRO A 54 -0.33 -7.25 12.48
C PRO A 54 0.42 -6.88 11.19
N VAL A 55 -0.26 -6.38 10.16
CA VAL A 55 0.30 -6.08 8.84
C VAL A 55 1.02 -4.73 8.86
N PRO A 56 2.33 -4.67 8.54
CA PRO A 56 3.07 -3.41 8.52
C PRO A 56 2.62 -2.52 7.35
N VAL A 57 2.53 -1.21 7.61
CA VAL A 57 2.16 -0.20 6.61
C VAL A 57 3.27 0.84 6.45
N SER A 58 3.66 1.06 5.20
CA SER A 58 4.55 2.11 4.71
C SER A 58 3.70 3.28 4.18
N LEU A 59 3.82 4.45 4.82
CA LEU A 59 3.08 5.66 4.46
C LEU A 59 4.01 6.70 3.83
N SER A 60 3.83 6.96 2.53
CA SER A 60 4.61 7.95 1.80
C SER A 60 3.82 9.24 1.58
N PRO A 61 4.40 10.44 1.81
CA PRO A 61 3.70 11.70 1.55
C PRO A 61 3.45 11.90 0.05
N SER A 62 2.31 12.48 -0.30
CA SER A 62 2.04 12.89 -1.69
C SER A 62 2.64 14.26 -2.01
N LEU A 63 3.11 14.39 -3.26
CA LEU A 63 3.59 15.62 -3.85
C LEU A 63 2.68 15.99 -5.04
N GLY A 64 2.15 17.22 -5.05
CA GLY A 64 1.30 17.69 -6.14
C GLY A 64 -0.16 17.20 -6.05
N PRO A 65 -0.83 16.89 -7.17
CA PRO A 65 -2.26 16.59 -7.17
C PRO A 65 -2.63 15.34 -6.35
N ARG A 66 -3.41 15.55 -5.29
CA ARG A 66 -3.86 14.48 -4.38
C ARG A 66 -4.59 13.34 -5.08
N ARG A 67 -5.32 13.62 -6.17
CA ARG A 67 -6.07 12.61 -6.95
C ARG A 67 -5.17 11.57 -7.60
N PHE A 68 -3.98 11.96 -8.04
CA PHE A 68 -3.02 11.03 -8.62
C PHE A 68 -2.18 10.35 -7.53
N GLY A 69 -1.91 11.03 -6.42
CA GLY A 69 -1.18 10.46 -5.28
C GLY A 69 0.30 10.23 -5.56
N TYR A 70 0.94 11.10 -6.35
CA TYR A 70 2.37 10.99 -6.64
C TYR A 70 3.20 10.99 -5.35
N ALA A 71 3.88 9.89 -5.05
CA ALA A 71 4.63 9.70 -3.81
C ALA A 71 5.96 8.98 -4.11
N PRO A 72 7.01 9.69 -4.55
CA PRO A 72 8.25 9.06 -5.04
C PRO A 72 8.94 8.18 -4.00
N ASP A 73 8.81 8.51 -2.70
CA ASP A 73 9.35 7.69 -1.62
C ASP A 73 8.74 6.28 -1.59
N MET A 74 7.49 6.11 -2.03
CA MET A 74 6.85 4.79 -2.15
C MET A 74 7.65 3.86 -3.06
N THR A 75 8.23 4.38 -4.15
CA THR A 75 9.06 3.57 -5.05
C THR A 75 10.35 3.12 -4.36
N ARG A 76 11.03 4.03 -3.65
CA ARG A 76 12.25 3.70 -2.89
C ARG A 76 11.96 2.69 -1.79
N GLU A 77 10.86 2.86 -1.06
CA GLU A 77 10.45 1.94 0.00
C GLU A 77 10.10 0.56 -0.55
N LEU A 78 9.44 0.48 -1.71
CA LEU A 78 9.12 -0.78 -2.37
C LEU A 78 10.39 -1.51 -2.83
N GLU A 79 11.33 -0.79 -3.45
CA GLU A 79 12.63 -1.33 -3.86
C GLU A 79 13.41 -1.88 -2.66
N GLY A 80 13.48 -1.12 -1.57
CA GLY A 80 14.16 -1.54 -0.33
C GLY A 80 13.49 -2.73 0.36
N PHE A 81 12.18 -2.93 0.20
CA PHE A 81 11.50 -4.12 0.68
C PHE A 81 11.83 -5.37 -0.17
N SER A 82 12.07 -5.16 -1.47
CA SER A 82 12.39 -6.19 -2.47
C SER A 82 11.36 -7.33 -2.46
N PRO A 83 10.09 -7.06 -2.85
CA PRO A 83 9.05 -8.08 -2.85
C PRO A 83 9.21 -9.09 -3.99
N ASP A 84 8.73 -10.30 -3.75
CA ASP A 84 8.59 -11.36 -4.76
C ASP A 84 7.31 -11.17 -5.60
N LEU A 85 6.27 -10.56 -5.00
CA LEU A 85 4.98 -10.30 -5.62
C LEU A 85 4.48 -8.89 -5.28
N VAL A 86 3.95 -8.17 -6.27
CA VAL A 86 3.28 -6.87 -6.08
C VAL A 86 1.81 -6.99 -6.48
N GLU A 87 0.93 -6.67 -5.54
CA GLU A 87 -0.52 -6.56 -5.75
C GLU A 87 -0.93 -5.09 -5.74
N VAL A 88 -1.81 -4.69 -6.67
CA VAL A 88 -2.22 -3.29 -6.83
C VAL A 88 -3.72 -3.15 -6.60
N HIS A 89 -4.06 -2.35 -5.59
CA HIS A 89 -5.41 -1.98 -5.19
C HIS A 89 -5.62 -0.49 -5.45
N GLY A 90 -5.69 -0.13 -6.73
CA GLY A 90 -5.88 1.25 -7.17
C GLY A 90 -5.74 1.32 -8.67
N LEU A 91 -6.74 1.91 -9.33
CA LEU A 91 -6.72 2.10 -10.78
C LEU A 91 -6.43 3.56 -11.09
N TRP A 92 -5.52 3.78 -12.04
CA TRP A 92 -5.21 5.10 -12.59
C TRP A 92 -4.57 6.09 -11.59
N THR A 93 -4.00 5.58 -10.50
CA THR A 93 -3.22 6.37 -9.53
C THR A 93 -1.73 6.07 -9.62
N TYR A 94 -0.92 6.74 -8.79
CA TYR A 94 0.53 6.54 -8.76
C TYR A 94 0.94 5.09 -8.49
N THR A 95 0.15 4.33 -7.75
CA THR A 95 0.42 2.90 -7.47
C THR A 95 0.51 2.07 -8.75
N SER A 96 -0.29 2.39 -9.79
CA SER A 96 -0.20 1.75 -11.11
C SER A 96 1.14 2.03 -11.80
N ARG A 97 1.74 3.20 -11.57
CA ARG A 97 3.08 3.54 -12.10
C ARG A 97 4.18 2.88 -11.29
N VAL A 98 4.00 2.74 -9.97
CA VAL A 98 4.95 2.06 -9.08
C VAL A 98 5.05 0.58 -9.44
N SER A 99 3.93 -0.13 -9.60
CA SER A 99 3.96 -1.54 -9.99
C SER A 99 4.57 -1.77 -11.37
N GLN A 100 4.26 -0.89 -12.34
CA GLN A 100 4.86 -0.95 -13.66
C GLN A 100 6.38 -0.77 -13.62
N ARG A 101 6.89 0.10 -12.74
CA ARG A 101 8.34 0.31 -12.55
C ARG A 101 8.99 -0.90 -11.92
N TRP A 102 8.37 -1.48 -10.88
CA TRP A 102 8.90 -2.68 -10.21
C TRP A 102 9.03 -3.88 -11.16
N HIS A 103 8.08 -4.07 -12.07
CA HIS A 103 8.12 -5.18 -13.03
C HIS A 103 9.23 -5.04 -14.10
N ARG A 104 9.71 -3.83 -14.36
CA ARG A 104 10.69 -3.56 -15.43
C ARG A 104 12.12 -3.70 -14.93
#